data_AF-A0A7L5Y845-F1
#
_entry.id   AF-A0A7L5Y845-F1
#
_cell.length_a   1.000
_cell.length_b   1.000
_cell.length_c   1.000
_cell.angle_alpha   90.00
_cell.angle_beta   90.00
_cell.angle_gamma   90.00
#
_symmetry.space_group_name_H-M   'P 1'
#
loop_
_entity.id
_entity.type
_entity.pdbx_description
1 polymer ?
#
loop_
_entity_poly.entity_id
_entity_poly.type
_entity_poly.pdbx_seq_one_letter_code
_entity_poly.pdbx_strand_id
1 'polypeptide(L)'
;MSISQLNAAEGPPDSAVQNRLTAAGLVLTTLFFAGSFALQLHAQSRSARGFVETFGYLEVALAVGALTAIVSITGLLACQQCVASDRQWYKSKRAWFTVATVAQYLSISQAMSAGLTDLVYGLNHSFAVGFLARMLAGVATLLWVVLLVVAPLHALRSWWPHFARGERSLVAVSYVAMLAFLLASNAVIYLVQDGAALDAGTLLHGMARQLLQPLMWLNAWGRRHRSEAPGPMWCRSAPRRAPRPAK
;
A
#
# COMPACT_ATOMS: atom_id res chain seq x y z
N MET A 1 -27.10 -9.35 -4.88
CA MET A 1 -27.08 -8.65 -6.18
C MET A 1 -26.42 -9.57 -7.19
N SER A 2 -27.09 -9.96 -8.27
CA SER A 2 -26.51 -10.87 -9.27
C SER A 2 -25.51 -10.12 -10.17
N ILE A 3 -24.50 -10.82 -10.69
CA ILE A 3 -23.53 -10.26 -11.66
C ILE A 3 -24.24 -9.72 -12.92
N SER A 4 -25.37 -10.33 -13.30
CA SER A 4 -26.22 -9.87 -14.39
C SER A 4 -26.84 -8.49 -14.17
N GLN A 5 -27.09 -8.08 -12.92
CA GLN A 5 -27.61 -6.75 -12.59
C GLN A 5 -26.53 -5.66 -12.64
N LEU A 6 -25.27 -6.02 -12.36
CA LEU A 6 -24.15 -5.08 -12.47
C LEU A 6 -23.88 -4.75 -13.94
N ASN A 7 -23.91 -5.75 -14.83
CA ASN A 7 -23.56 -5.59 -16.25
C ASN A 7 -24.72 -5.11 -17.15
N ALA A 8 -25.75 -4.46 -16.59
CA ALA A 8 -26.92 -4.05 -17.35
C ALA A 8 -26.58 -3.05 -18.48
N ALA A 9 -27.47 -2.98 -19.50
CA ALA A 9 -27.35 -2.07 -20.64
C ALA A 9 -27.15 -0.59 -20.21
N GLU A 10 -27.72 -0.23 -19.07
CA GLU A 10 -27.72 1.12 -18.50
C GLU A 10 -26.49 1.40 -17.60
N GLY A 11 -25.69 0.37 -17.32
CA GLY A 11 -24.58 0.42 -16.38
C GLY A 11 -24.95 -0.06 -14.98
N PRO A 12 -24.05 0.12 -14.00
CA PRO A 12 -24.28 -0.37 -12.64
C PRO A 12 -25.43 0.40 -11.98
N PRO A 13 -26.27 -0.29 -11.19
CA PRO A 13 -27.38 0.35 -10.48
C PRO A 13 -26.88 1.25 -9.35
N ASP A 14 -27.65 2.29 -9.04
CA ASP A 14 -27.21 3.35 -8.10
C ASP A 14 -26.95 2.82 -6.69
N SER A 15 -27.66 1.79 -6.26
CA SER A 15 -27.40 1.10 -4.98
C SER A 15 -26.01 0.45 -4.93
N ALA A 16 -25.51 -0.07 -6.06
CA ALA A 16 -24.15 -0.60 -6.15
C ALA A 16 -23.12 0.52 -6.08
N VAL A 17 -23.39 1.66 -6.74
CA VAL A 17 -22.52 2.85 -6.71
C VAL A 17 -22.44 3.42 -5.29
N GLN A 18 -23.58 3.56 -4.60
CA GLN A 18 -23.65 4.04 -3.22
C GLN A 18 -22.91 3.11 -2.26
N ASN A 19 -23.12 1.79 -2.34
CA ASN A 19 -22.41 0.83 -1.50
C ASN A 19 -20.88 0.92 -1.70
N ARG A 20 -20.42 1.09 -2.94
CA ARG A 20 -19.00 1.29 -3.23
C ARG A 20 -18.48 2.61 -2.70
N LEU A 21 -19.29 3.67 -2.75
CA LEU A 21 -18.93 4.98 -2.22
C LEU A 21 -18.76 4.94 -0.70
N THR A 22 -19.66 4.24 0.00
CA THR A 22 -19.54 3.98 1.44
C THR A 22 -18.26 3.21 1.76
N ALA A 23 -17.97 2.14 1.02
CA ALA A 23 -16.74 1.37 1.20
C ALA A 23 -15.48 2.22 0.93
N ALA A 24 -15.51 3.08 -0.09
CA ALA A 24 -14.44 4.02 -0.40
C ALA A 24 -14.20 5.03 0.72
N GLY A 25 -15.28 5.61 1.26
CA GLY A 25 -15.23 6.50 2.41
C GLY A 25 -14.66 5.83 3.65
N LEU A 26 -15.05 4.58 3.93
CA LEU A 26 -14.50 3.81 5.05
C LEU A 26 -12.99 3.58 4.90
N VAL A 27 -12.53 3.16 3.72
CA VAL A 27 -11.09 2.94 3.48
C VAL A 27 -10.30 4.23 3.63
N LEU A 28 -10.79 5.34 3.07
CA LEU A 28 -10.15 6.65 3.23
C LEU A 28 -10.07 7.06 4.71
N THR A 29 -11.16 6.86 5.45
CA THR A 29 -11.24 7.17 6.88
C THR A 29 -10.22 6.34 7.67
N THR A 30 -10.15 5.02 7.42
CA THR A 30 -9.16 4.14 8.05
C THR A 30 -7.73 4.57 7.76
N LEU A 31 -7.43 4.95 6.51
CA LEU A 31 -6.09 5.43 6.11
C LEU A 31 -5.72 6.74 6.83
N PHE A 32 -6.64 7.70 6.92
CA PHE A 32 -6.41 8.95 7.64
C PHE A 32 -6.19 8.73 9.14
N PHE A 33 -7.00 7.88 9.78
CA PHE A 33 -6.80 7.55 11.19
C PHE A 33 -5.47 6.83 11.41
N ALA A 34 -5.15 5.83 10.58
CA ALA A 34 -3.87 5.11 10.66
C ALA A 34 -2.68 6.07 10.51
N GLY A 35 -2.73 7.00 9.55
CA GLY A 35 -1.69 8.02 9.39
C GLY A 35 -1.58 9.00 10.55
N SER A 36 -2.71 9.40 11.13
CA SER A 36 -2.72 10.27 12.30
C SER A 36 -2.08 9.61 13.52
N PHE A 37 -2.40 8.33 13.76
CA PHE A 37 -1.76 7.54 14.82
C PHE A 37 -0.27 7.37 14.57
N ALA A 38 0.11 7.08 13.33
CA ALA A 38 1.51 6.93 12.95
C ALA A 38 2.30 8.23 13.21
N LEU A 39 1.77 9.39 12.79
CA LEU A 39 2.37 10.70 13.04
C LEU A 39 2.50 11.00 14.54
N GLN A 40 1.51 10.64 15.35
CA GLN A 40 1.58 10.79 16.80
C GLN A 40 2.66 9.90 17.43
N LEU A 41 2.75 8.63 17.00
CA LEU A 41 3.83 7.73 17.42
C LEU A 41 5.20 8.29 17.04
N HIS A 42 5.33 8.88 15.85
CA HIS A 42 6.55 9.53 15.42
C HIS A 42 6.94 10.71 16.29
N ALA A 43 6.00 11.62 16.55
CA ALA A 43 6.23 12.80 17.39
C ALA A 43 6.65 12.43 18.82
N GLN A 44 6.20 11.29 19.34
CA GLN A 44 6.57 10.79 20.67
C GLN A 44 7.88 9.99 20.68
N SER A 45 8.32 9.45 19.54
CA SER A 45 9.57 8.72 19.42
C SER A 45 10.76 9.69 19.49
N ARG A 46 11.35 9.84 20.67
CA ARG A 46 12.64 10.53 20.80
C ARG A 46 13.73 9.62 20.23
N SER A 47 14.28 10.01 19.08
CA SER A 47 15.59 9.59 18.55
C SER A 47 15.82 8.09 18.27
N ALA A 48 15.75 7.70 16.99
CA ALA A 48 16.69 6.78 16.34
C ALA A 48 16.57 6.97 14.82
N ARG A 49 17.68 7.08 14.09
CA ARG A 49 17.67 7.21 12.61
C ARG A 49 16.81 6.12 11.94
N GLY A 50 16.77 4.93 12.53
CA GLY A 50 15.92 3.82 12.07
C GLY A 50 14.42 4.12 12.13
N PHE A 51 13.93 4.84 13.14
CA PHE A 51 12.50 5.15 13.28
C PHE A 51 12.00 6.10 12.18
N VAL A 52 12.82 7.09 11.80
CA VAL A 52 12.49 8.04 10.72
C VAL A 52 12.45 7.33 9.36
N GLU A 53 13.39 6.42 9.10
CA GLU A 53 13.39 5.60 7.89
C GLU A 53 12.20 4.64 7.83
N THR A 54 11.79 4.06 8.96
CA THR A 54 10.60 3.20 9.08
C THR A 54 9.31 3.97 8.78
N PHE A 55 9.23 5.22 9.24
CA PHE A 55 8.07 6.05 9.08
C PHE A 55 7.77 6.40 7.62
N GLY A 56 8.80 6.68 6.82
CA GLY A 56 8.64 7.08 5.42
C GLY A 56 7.93 6.04 4.54
N TYR A 57 8.14 4.74 4.78
CA TYR A 57 7.41 3.70 4.02
C TYR A 57 5.93 3.67 4.38
N LEU A 58 5.62 3.75 5.68
CA LEU A 58 4.24 3.75 6.15
C LEU A 58 3.50 4.98 5.63
N GLU A 59 4.12 6.16 5.68
CA GLU A 59 3.56 7.39 5.12
C GLU A 59 3.31 7.29 3.62
N VAL A 60 4.25 6.73 2.84
CA VAL A 60 4.08 6.55 1.39
C VAL A 60 2.91 5.62 1.11
N ALA A 61 2.83 4.47 1.78
CA ALA A 61 1.72 3.53 1.61
C ALA A 61 0.38 4.19 1.96
N LEU A 62 0.32 4.93 3.08
CA LEU A 62 -0.89 5.64 3.49
C LEU A 62 -1.29 6.74 2.51
N ALA A 63 -0.33 7.54 2.05
CA ALA A 63 -0.56 8.62 1.09
C ALA A 63 -1.03 8.09 -0.27
N VAL A 64 -0.35 7.07 -0.82
CA VAL A 64 -0.75 6.40 -2.06
C VAL A 64 -2.13 5.74 -1.92
N GLY A 65 -2.39 5.11 -0.77
CA GLY A 65 -3.69 4.57 -0.43
C GLY A 65 -4.79 5.64 -0.40
N ALA A 66 -4.51 6.80 0.19
CA ALA A 66 -5.47 7.89 0.29
C ALA A 66 -5.74 8.51 -1.09
N LEU A 67 -4.70 8.74 -1.90
CA LEU A 67 -4.83 9.24 -3.27
C LEU A 67 -5.67 8.29 -4.13
N THR A 68 -5.43 6.99 -4.05
CA THR A 68 -6.21 5.98 -4.80
C THR A 68 -7.65 5.85 -4.28
N ALA A 69 -7.89 6.03 -2.98
CA ALA A 69 -9.25 6.14 -2.43
C ALA A 69 -9.97 7.39 -2.93
N ILE A 70 -9.29 8.54 -3.05
CA ILE A 70 -9.86 9.76 -3.62
C ILE A 70 -10.20 9.55 -5.10
N VAL A 71 -9.34 8.86 -5.87
CA VAL A 71 -9.65 8.47 -7.26
C VAL A 71 -10.90 7.58 -7.32
N SER A 72 -11.04 6.63 -6.39
CA SER A 72 -12.25 5.80 -6.26
C SER A 72 -13.50 6.64 -6.00
N ILE A 73 -13.45 7.53 -4.99
CA ILE A 73 -14.58 8.40 -4.62
C ILE A 73 -14.96 9.31 -5.79
N THR A 74 -13.99 10.03 -6.37
CA THR A 74 -14.23 10.95 -7.49
C THR A 74 -14.77 10.21 -8.72
N GLY A 75 -14.27 9.01 -9.03
CA GLY A 75 -14.81 8.17 -10.10
C GLY A 75 -16.24 7.69 -9.83
N LEU A 76 -16.59 7.37 -8.57
CA LEU A 76 -17.96 7.01 -8.20
C LEU A 76 -18.92 8.20 -8.23
N LEU A 77 -18.46 9.39 -7.83
CA LEU A 77 -19.23 10.63 -7.96
C LEU A 77 -19.45 10.99 -9.44
N ALA A 78 -18.41 10.88 -10.27
CA ALA A 78 -18.53 11.05 -11.72
C ALA A 78 -19.51 10.02 -12.32
N CYS A 79 -19.48 8.77 -11.85
CA CYS A 79 -20.44 7.74 -12.24
C CYS A 79 -21.89 8.12 -11.91
N GLN A 80 -22.17 8.84 -10.82
CA GLN A 80 -23.51 9.33 -10.49
C GLN A 80 -23.97 10.48 -11.39
N GLN A 81 -23.03 11.27 -11.92
CA GLN A 81 -23.32 12.38 -12.83
C GLN A 81 -23.49 11.95 -14.30
N CYS A 82 -23.05 10.73 -14.64
CA CYS A 82 -23.15 10.20 -15.99
C CYS A 82 -24.56 9.65 -16.29
N VAL A 83 -25.15 10.08 -17.41
CA VAL A 83 -26.39 9.51 -17.96
C VAL A 83 -26.06 8.18 -18.67
N ALA A 84 -26.99 7.23 -18.63
CA ALA A 84 -26.83 5.89 -19.20
C ALA A 84 -26.24 5.92 -20.63
N SER A 85 -25.04 5.35 -20.77
CA SER A 85 -24.36 5.04 -22.04
C SER A 85 -24.39 6.16 -23.10
N ASP A 86 -23.79 7.32 -22.79
CA ASP A 86 -23.45 8.27 -23.86
C ASP A 86 -22.28 7.71 -24.69
N ARG A 87 -22.26 7.89 -26.03
CA ARG A 87 -21.24 7.29 -26.93
C ARG A 87 -19.80 7.78 -26.65
N GLN A 88 -19.64 8.73 -25.74
CA GLN A 88 -18.38 9.34 -25.36
C GLN A 88 -17.79 8.64 -24.13
N TRP A 89 -16.55 8.17 -24.25
CA TRP A 89 -15.87 7.39 -23.21
C TRP A 89 -15.81 8.11 -21.84
N TYR A 90 -15.69 9.43 -21.82
CA TYR A 90 -15.60 10.24 -20.60
C TYR A 90 -16.95 10.47 -19.90
N LYS A 91 -18.06 10.13 -20.55
CA LYS A 91 -19.41 10.15 -19.97
C LYS A 91 -19.94 8.77 -19.63
N SER A 92 -19.08 7.75 -19.73
CA SER A 92 -19.50 6.37 -19.52
C SER A 92 -19.61 6.03 -18.04
N LYS A 93 -20.84 5.80 -17.58
CA LYS A 93 -21.14 5.29 -16.24
C LYS A 93 -20.34 4.02 -15.92
N ARG A 94 -20.23 3.10 -16.89
CA ARG A 94 -19.53 1.82 -16.73
C ARG A 94 -18.03 1.99 -16.59
N ALA A 95 -17.44 2.85 -17.41
CA ALA A 95 -16.00 3.09 -17.38
C ALA A 95 -15.59 3.70 -16.04
N TRP A 96 -16.29 4.75 -15.59
CA TRP A 96 -16.04 5.40 -14.30
C TRP A 96 -16.23 4.46 -13.11
N PHE A 97 -17.29 3.66 -13.10
CA PHE A 97 -17.50 2.66 -12.05
C PHE A 97 -16.36 1.62 -12.00
N THR A 98 -15.86 1.20 -13.15
CA THR A 98 -14.78 0.20 -13.23
C THR A 98 -13.44 0.79 -12.81
N VAL A 99 -13.10 2.00 -13.28
CA VAL A 99 -11.91 2.74 -12.84
C VAL A 99 -11.95 2.93 -11.33
N ALA A 100 -13.08 3.37 -10.77
CA ALA A 100 -13.22 3.55 -9.34
C ALA A 100 -13.11 2.24 -8.56
N THR A 101 -13.72 1.15 -9.06
CA THR A 101 -13.64 -0.16 -8.40
C THR A 101 -12.20 -0.68 -8.39
N VAL A 102 -11.44 -0.49 -9.47
CA VAL A 102 -10.01 -0.83 -9.52
C VAL A 102 -9.22 0.03 -8.53
N ALA A 103 -9.44 1.34 -8.53
CA ALA A 103 -8.80 2.26 -7.58
C ALA A 103 -9.09 1.87 -6.12
N GLN A 104 -10.30 1.40 -5.84
CA GLN A 104 -10.69 0.90 -4.53
C GLN A 104 -9.87 -0.33 -4.10
N TYR A 105 -9.69 -1.32 -4.98
CA TYR A 105 -8.87 -2.48 -4.67
C TYR A 105 -7.41 -2.11 -4.40
N LEU A 106 -6.86 -1.19 -5.20
CA LEU A 106 -5.51 -0.68 -5.00
C LEU A 106 -5.38 0.09 -3.68
N SER A 107 -6.37 0.91 -3.31
CA SER A 107 -6.38 1.62 -2.02
C SER A 107 -6.44 0.66 -0.83
N ILE A 108 -7.29 -0.37 -0.90
CA ILE A 108 -7.36 -1.42 0.13
C ILE A 108 -6.02 -2.15 0.25
N SER A 109 -5.35 -2.44 -0.89
CA SER A 109 -4.02 -3.04 -0.85
C SER A 109 -3.07 -2.16 -0.03
N GLN A 110 -3.04 -0.85 -0.27
CA GLN A 110 -2.14 0.05 0.45
C GLN A 110 -2.47 0.17 1.94
N ALA A 111 -3.76 0.21 2.29
CA ALA A 111 -4.19 0.19 3.69
C ALA A 111 -3.71 -1.08 4.40
N MET A 112 -3.82 -2.23 3.73
CA MET A 112 -3.29 -3.50 4.23
C MET A 112 -1.76 -3.47 4.33
N SER A 113 -1.07 -2.86 3.36
CA SER A 113 0.40 -2.72 3.41
C SER A 113 0.84 -1.98 4.65
N ALA A 114 0.25 -0.79 4.87
CA ALA A 114 0.60 0.05 6.01
C ALA A 114 0.34 -0.69 7.33
N GLY A 115 -0.86 -1.27 7.51
CA GLY A 115 -1.23 -1.90 8.77
C GLY A 115 -0.48 -3.20 9.08
N LEU A 116 -0.27 -4.07 8.09
CA LEU A 116 0.35 -5.38 8.33
C LEU A 116 1.87 -5.34 8.38
N THR A 117 2.52 -4.32 7.78
CA THR A 117 3.98 -4.18 7.88
C THR A 117 4.42 -4.08 9.33
N ASP A 118 3.80 -3.19 10.11
CA ASP A 118 4.12 -2.99 11.52
C ASP A 118 3.77 -4.22 12.38
N LEU A 119 2.63 -4.84 12.11
CA LEU A 119 2.16 -5.99 12.88
C LEU A 119 3.03 -7.22 12.65
N VAL A 120 3.34 -7.56 11.40
CA VAL A 120 4.21 -8.70 11.06
C VAL A 120 5.63 -8.47 11.57
N TYR A 121 6.14 -7.24 11.43
CA TYR A 121 7.44 -6.88 11.95
C TYR A 121 7.51 -7.02 13.48
N GLY A 122 6.56 -6.42 14.20
CA GLY A 122 6.50 -6.43 15.66
C GLY A 122 6.37 -7.85 16.21
N LEU A 123 5.56 -8.71 15.59
CA LEU A 123 5.46 -10.12 15.97
C LEU A 123 6.79 -10.88 15.81
N ASN A 124 7.53 -10.60 14.73
CA ASN A 124 8.80 -11.26 14.46
C ASN A 124 9.93 -10.79 15.39
N HIS A 125 10.00 -9.49 15.69
CA HIS A 125 11.15 -8.89 16.38
C HIS A 125 10.90 -8.61 17.85
N SER A 126 9.71 -8.14 18.24
CA SER A 126 9.39 -7.80 19.63
C SER A 126 8.89 -9.01 20.42
N PHE A 127 8.11 -9.88 19.79
CA PHE A 127 7.53 -11.06 20.45
C PHE A 127 8.26 -12.37 20.12
N ALA A 128 9.26 -12.34 19.23
CA ALA A 128 10.03 -13.51 18.77
C ALA A 128 9.17 -14.68 18.22
N VAL A 129 7.93 -14.41 17.80
CA VAL A 129 6.99 -15.44 17.28
C VAL A 129 7.15 -15.56 15.77
N GLY A 130 8.36 -15.94 15.33
CA GLY A 130 8.73 -15.93 13.91
C GLY A 130 7.86 -16.84 13.03
N PHE A 131 7.31 -17.93 13.57
CA PHE A 131 6.37 -18.79 12.83
C PHE A 131 5.06 -18.06 12.49
N LEU A 132 4.46 -17.39 13.49
CA LEU A 132 3.21 -16.64 13.29
C LEU A 132 3.43 -15.47 12.32
N ALA A 133 4.54 -14.75 12.46
CA ALA A 133 4.89 -13.66 11.55
C ALA A 133 5.02 -14.14 10.10
N ARG A 134 5.65 -15.30 9.85
CA ARG A 134 5.76 -15.90 8.51
C ARG A 134 4.41 -16.33 7.94
N MET A 135 3.56 -16.94 8.76
CA MET A 135 2.21 -17.33 8.33
C MET A 135 1.38 -16.09 7.93
N LEU A 136 1.42 -15.04 8.75
CA LEU A 136 0.74 -13.78 8.46
C LEU A 136 1.30 -13.11 7.20
N ALA A 137 2.62 -13.06 7.02
CA ALA A 137 3.25 -12.55 5.81
C ALA A 137 2.84 -13.35 4.55
N GLY A 138 2.76 -14.67 4.66
CA GLY A 138 2.33 -15.55 3.58
C GLY A 138 0.89 -15.28 3.16
N VAL A 139 -0.04 -15.25 4.12
CA VAL A 139 -1.46 -14.92 3.88
C VAL A 139 -1.61 -13.51 3.31
N ALA A 140 -0.89 -12.54 3.86
CA ALA A 140 -0.89 -11.17 3.37
C ALA A 140 -0.38 -11.08 1.93
N THR A 141 0.63 -11.88 1.54
CA THR A 141 1.12 -11.95 0.15
C THR A 141 0.03 -12.43 -0.80
N LEU A 142 -0.75 -13.45 -0.42
CA LEU A 142 -1.85 -13.94 -1.23
C LEU A 142 -2.92 -12.85 -1.42
N LEU A 143 -3.35 -12.22 -0.33
CA LEU A 143 -4.31 -11.12 -0.39
C LEU A 143 -3.79 -9.91 -1.19
N TRP A 144 -2.48 -9.64 -1.08
CA TRP A 144 -1.79 -8.57 -1.79
C TRP A 144 -1.88 -8.75 -3.30
N VAL A 145 -1.49 -9.94 -3.79
CA VAL A 145 -1.57 -10.29 -5.21
C VAL A 145 -3.02 -10.28 -5.69
N VAL A 146 -3.96 -10.74 -4.86
CA VAL A 146 -5.39 -10.69 -5.20
C VAL A 146 -5.84 -9.24 -5.39
N LEU A 147 -5.50 -8.32 -4.49
CA LEU A 147 -5.94 -6.93 -4.56
C LEU A 147 -5.24 -6.12 -5.65
N LEU A 148 -3.97 -6.41 -5.95
CA LEU A 148 -3.20 -5.72 -6.99
C LEU A 148 -3.51 -6.19 -8.41
N VAL A 149 -3.74 -7.49 -8.57
CA VAL A 149 -3.76 -8.13 -9.88
C VAL A 149 -5.08 -8.83 -10.12
N VAL A 150 -5.42 -9.83 -9.31
CA VAL A 150 -6.54 -10.73 -9.62
C VAL A 150 -7.88 -10.01 -9.61
N ALA A 151 -8.20 -9.25 -8.56
CA ALA A 151 -9.47 -8.55 -8.42
C ALA A 151 -9.63 -7.41 -9.45
N PRO A 152 -8.62 -6.55 -9.70
CA PRO A 152 -8.67 -5.61 -10.82
C PRO A 152 -8.86 -6.28 -12.17
N LEU A 153 -8.06 -7.30 -12.52
CA LEU A 153 -8.19 -7.99 -13.80
C LEU A 153 -9.54 -8.70 -13.95
N HIS A 154 -10.06 -9.27 -12.87
CA HIS A 154 -11.38 -9.89 -12.86
C HIS A 154 -12.47 -8.85 -13.14
N ALA A 155 -12.41 -7.67 -12.48
CA ALA A 155 -13.33 -6.57 -12.75
C ALA A 155 -13.20 -6.06 -14.20
N LEU A 156 -11.98 -5.91 -14.72
CA LEU A 156 -11.77 -5.52 -16.12
C LEU A 156 -12.38 -6.54 -17.08
N ARG A 157 -12.12 -7.83 -16.85
CA ARG A 157 -12.58 -8.93 -17.70
C ARG A 157 -14.11 -9.07 -17.69
N SER A 158 -14.75 -8.87 -16.54
CA SER A 158 -16.22 -9.00 -16.44
C SER A 158 -16.95 -7.93 -17.25
N TRP A 159 -16.37 -6.74 -17.38
CA TRP A 159 -16.95 -5.61 -18.12
C TRP A 159 -16.41 -5.46 -19.54
N TRP A 160 -15.28 -6.09 -19.87
CA TRP A 160 -14.59 -6.02 -21.16
C TRP A 160 -15.48 -6.13 -22.41
N PRO A 161 -16.39 -7.12 -22.54
CA PRO A 161 -17.22 -7.25 -23.73
C PRO A 161 -18.21 -6.09 -23.90
N HIS A 162 -18.55 -5.38 -22.82
CA HIS A 162 -19.51 -4.28 -22.81
C HIS A 162 -18.88 -2.91 -23.06
N PHE A 163 -17.55 -2.83 -23.16
CA PHE A 163 -16.84 -1.58 -23.38
C PHE A 163 -16.61 -1.26 -24.86
N ALA A 164 -16.85 -0.01 -25.24
CA ALA A 164 -16.40 0.59 -26.50
C ALA A 164 -14.87 0.77 -26.52
N ARG A 165 -14.28 1.00 -27.69
CA ARG A 165 -12.81 1.16 -27.85
C ARG A 165 -12.23 2.23 -26.91
N GLY A 166 -12.85 3.41 -26.85
CA GLY A 166 -12.38 4.51 -25.99
C GLY A 166 -12.48 4.18 -24.49
N GLU A 167 -13.51 3.45 -24.08
CA GLU A 167 -13.68 3.01 -22.69
C GLU A 167 -12.62 1.96 -22.32
N ARG A 168 -12.33 1.00 -23.21
CA ARG A 168 -11.25 0.01 -23.01
C ARG A 168 -9.92 0.71 -22.79
N SER A 169 -9.59 1.70 -23.60
CA SER A 169 -8.37 2.49 -23.45
C SER A 169 -8.35 3.23 -22.11
N LEU A 170 -9.43 3.94 -21.75
CA LEU A 170 -9.51 4.64 -20.46
C LEU A 170 -9.26 3.67 -19.30
N VAL A 171 -10.04 2.59 -19.21
CA VAL A 171 -9.99 1.70 -18.05
C VAL A 171 -8.64 0.95 -17.99
N ALA A 172 -8.08 0.52 -19.12
CA ALA A 172 -6.77 -0.13 -19.16
C ALA A 172 -5.62 0.83 -18.78
N VAL A 173 -5.60 2.03 -19.37
CA VAL A 173 -4.57 3.05 -19.07
C VAL A 173 -4.66 3.49 -17.62
N SER A 174 -5.87 3.74 -17.09
CA SER A 174 -6.06 4.11 -15.69
C SER A 174 -5.55 3.01 -14.75
N TYR A 175 -5.86 1.73 -15.01
CA TYR A 175 -5.35 0.63 -14.19
C TYR A 175 -3.82 0.56 -14.23
N VAL A 176 -3.22 0.56 -15.42
CA VAL A 176 -1.76 0.47 -15.59
C VAL A 176 -1.06 1.67 -14.95
N ALA A 177 -1.60 2.88 -15.12
CA ALA A 177 -1.02 4.09 -14.53
C ALA A 177 -1.08 4.08 -13.00
N MET A 178 -2.24 3.72 -12.41
CA MET A 178 -2.37 3.60 -10.96
C MET A 178 -1.47 2.50 -10.39
N LEU A 179 -1.39 1.35 -11.07
CA LEU A 179 -0.53 0.24 -10.68
C LEU A 179 0.94 0.64 -10.73
N ALA A 180 1.38 1.26 -11.83
CA ALA A 180 2.75 1.73 -11.98
C ALA A 180 3.10 2.78 -10.92
N PHE A 181 2.23 3.75 -10.68
CA PHE A 181 2.41 4.77 -9.63
C PHE A 181 2.58 4.15 -8.25
N LEU A 182 1.72 3.18 -7.91
CA LEU A 182 1.76 2.49 -6.62
C LEU A 182 3.03 1.65 -6.45
N LEU A 183 3.40 0.86 -7.45
CA LEU A 183 4.61 0.03 -7.41
C LEU A 183 5.87 0.89 -7.41
N ALA A 184 5.92 1.97 -8.19
CA ALA A 184 7.06 2.87 -8.25
C ALA A 184 7.23 3.65 -6.93
N SER A 185 6.15 4.17 -6.35
CA SER A 185 6.21 4.91 -5.08
C SER A 185 6.75 4.02 -3.95
N ASN A 186 6.26 2.77 -3.86
CA ASN A 186 6.76 1.80 -2.89
C ASN A 186 8.20 1.35 -3.21
N ALA A 187 8.57 1.19 -4.48
CA ALA A 187 9.94 0.81 -4.84
C ALA A 187 10.96 1.91 -4.50
N VAL A 188 10.64 3.18 -4.76
CA VAL A 188 11.53 4.32 -4.49
C VAL A 188 11.90 4.36 -3.00
N ILE A 189 10.93 4.20 -2.09
CA ILE A 189 11.24 4.26 -0.66
C ILE A 189 12.16 3.12 -0.22
N TYR A 190 11.98 1.90 -0.75
CA TYR A 190 12.89 0.78 -0.47
C TYR A 190 14.29 1.01 -1.05
N LEU A 191 14.41 1.59 -2.24
CA LEU A 191 15.70 1.89 -2.85
C LEU A 191 16.45 2.97 -2.07
N VAL A 192 15.75 4.02 -1.63
CA VAL A 192 16.31 5.08 -0.78
C VAL A 192 16.80 4.49 0.56
N GLN A 193 16.02 3.59 1.18
CA GLN A 193 16.43 2.90 2.41
C GLN A 193 17.64 1.96 2.20
N ASP A 194 17.67 1.22 1.09
CA ASP A 194 18.79 0.35 0.73
C ASP A 194 20.04 1.16 0.28
N GLY A 195 19.94 2.50 0.14
CA GLY A 195 21.03 3.36 -0.35
C GLY A 195 21.39 3.12 -1.81
N ALA A 196 20.47 2.54 -2.58
CA ALA A 196 20.67 2.21 -3.98
C ALA A 196 20.56 3.45 -4.88
N ALA A 197 21.24 3.42 -6.03
CA ALA A 197 21.07 4.44 -7.05
C ALA A 197 19.62 4.40 -7.59
N LEU A 198 19.06 5.58 -7.91
CA LEU A 198 17.74 5.72 -8.53
C LEU A 198 17.88 5.80 -10.05
N ASP A 199 18.26 4.67 -10.67
CA ASP A 199 18.28 4.52 -12.11
C ASP A 199 17.11 3.64 -12.59
N ALA A 200 16.82 3.65 -13.90
CA ALA A 200 15.65 2.97 -14.44
C ALA A 200 15.69 1.44 -14.20
N GLY A 201 16.88 0.83 -14.22
CA GLY A 201 17.05 -0.61 -14.04
C GLY A 201 16.75 -1.05 -12.60
N THR A 202 17.31 -0.34 -11.62
CA THR A 202 17.04 -0.58 -10.19
C THR A 202 15.59 -0.28 -9.83
N LEU A 203 14.98 0.75 -10.40
CA LEU A 203 13.56 1.05 -10.19
C LEU A 203 12.67 -0.09 -10.69
N LEU A 204 12.88 -0.57 -11.91
CA LEU A 204 12.11 -1.69 -12.48
C LEU A 204 12.28 -2.97 -11.64
N HIS A 205 13.50 -3.27 -11.21
CA HIS A 205 13.76 -4.39 -10.33
C HIS A 205 13.06 -4.22 -8.97
N GLY A 206 13.12 -3.02 -8.38
CA GLY A 206 12.44 -2.67 -7.14
C GLY A 206 10.92 -2.80 -7.24
N MET A 207 10.33 -2.39 -8.38
CA MET A 207 8.91 -2.56 -8.68
C MET A 207 8.53 -4.04 -8.80
N ALA A 208 9.31 -4.85 -9.50
CA ALA A 208 9.06 -6.29 -9.59
C ALA A 208 9.10 -6.97 -8.22
N ARG A 209 10.01 -6.53 -7.35
CA ARG A 209 10.13 -7.03 -5.97
C ARG A 209 8.93 -6.68 -5.09
N GLN A 210 8.17 -5.63 -5.42
CA GLN A 210 6.92 -5.30 -4.69
C GLN A 210 5.82 -6.37 -4.84
N LEU A 211 5.91 -7.28 -5.81
CA LEU A 211 4.99 -8.42 -5.88
C LEU A 211 5.11 -9.36 -4.68
N LEU A 212 6.28 -9.37 -4.03
CA LEU A 212 6.56 -10.13 -2.80
C LEU A 212 6.66 -9.21 -1.58
N GLN A 213 6.10 -8.00 -1.65
CA GLN A 213 6.20 -6.97 -0.60
C GLN A 213 5.87 -7.50 0.80
N PRO A 214 4.82 -8.32 1.02
CA PRO A 214 4.54 -8.82 2.36
C PRO A 214 5.57 -9.79 2.92
N LEU A 215 6.26 -10.56 2.07
CA LEU A 215 7.39 -11.39 2.50
C LEU A 215 8.60 -10.54 2.88
N MET A 216 8.72 -9.33 2.32
CA MET A 216 9.78 -8.41 2.69
C MET A 216 9.59 -7.85 4.10
N TRP A 217 8.38 -7.83 4.66
CA TRP A 217 8.14 -7.35 6.04
C TRP A 217 8.89 -8.16 7.10
N LEU A 218 9.15 -9.45 6.83
CA LEU A 218 9.93 -10.32 7.70
C LEU A 218 11.39 -9.85 7.84
N ASN A 219 11.93 -9.27 6.78
CA ASN A 219 13.34 -8.89 6.66
C ASN A 219 13.54 -7.39 6.46
N ALA A 220 12.48 -6.59 6.55
CA ALA A 220 12.48 -5.17 6.18
C ALA A 220 13.55 -4.37 6.94
N TRP A 221 14.08 -4.92 8.04
CA TRP A 221 14.97 -4.25 8.98
C TRP A 221 16.26 -5.03 9.28
N GLY A 222 16.45 -6.21 8.67
CA GLY A 222 17.51 -7.16 9.04
C GLY A 222 18.92 -6.83 8.53
N ARG A 223 19.06 -5.87 7.59
CA ARG A 223 20.36 -5.59 6.94
C ARG A 223 21.20 -4.50 7.61
N ARG A 224 20.62 -3.56 8.37
CA ARG A 224 21.40 -2.52 9.09
C ARG A 224 21.69 -2.85 10.56
N HIS A 225 20.90 -3.70 11.22
CA HIS A 225 21.18 -4.06 12.62
C HIS A 225 22.27 -5.13 12.80
N ARG A 226 22.75 -5.78 11.73
CA ARG A 226 23.91 -6.70 11.83
C ARG A 226 25.26 -5.99 11.88
N SER A 227 25.33 -4.72 11.48
CA SER A 227 26.54 -3.89 11.64
C SER A 227 26.65 -3.23 13.02
N GLU A 228 25.59 -3.30 13.84
CA GLU A 228 25.59 -2.86 15.24
C GLU A 228 25.32 -4.05 16.17
N ALA A 229 25.98 -5.19 15.92
CA ALA A 229 26.18 -6.13 17.00
C ALA A 229 27.03 -5.42 18.07
N PRO A 230 26.59 -5.31 19.34
CA PRO A 230 27.54 -4.96 20.39
C PRO A 230 28.58 -6.08 20.40
N GLY A 231 29.82 -5.74 20.04
CA GLY A 231 30.93 -6.67 20.18
C GLY A 231 30.91 -7.26 21.60
N PRO A 232 31.38 -8.51 21.79
CA PRO A 232 31.34 -9.15 23.09
C PRO A 232 31.91 -8.20 24.15
N MET A 233 31.04 -7.78 25.08
CA MET A 233 31.39 -6.89 26.19
C MET A 233 32.18 -7.72 27.20
N TRP A 234 33.43 -8.06 26.85
CA TRP A 234 34.41 -8.63 27.75
C TRP A 234 35.72 -7.85 27.57
N CYS A 235 36.23 -7.35 28.69
CA CYS A 235 37.52 -6.66 28.85
C CYS A 235 37.61 -5.20 28.35
N ARG A 236 36.94 -4.27 29.04
CA ARG A 236 37.55 -2.96 29.32
C ARG A 236 37.74 -2.79 30.83
N SER A 237 39.00 -2.97 31.20
CA SER A 237 39.66 -2.59 32.45
C SER A 237 38.95 -1.51 33.27
N ALA A 238 38.69 -1.84 34.53
CA ALA A 238 38.27 -0.93 35.58
C ALA A 238 39.13 0.35 35.65
N PRO A 239 38.54 1.54 35.85
CA PRO A 239 39.33 2.72 36.18
C PRO A 239 39.81 2.60 37.64
N ARG A 240 41.13 2.45 37.79
CA ARG A 240 41.83 2.55 39.09
C ARG A 240 41.51 3.91 39.72
N ARG A 241 41.03 3.87 40.96
CA ARG A 241 40.89 5.04 41.85
C ARG A 241 42.23 5.77 41.94
N ALA A 242 42.26 7.05 41.61
CA ALA A 242 43.35 7.94 42.00
C ALA A 242 43.14 8.40 43.46
N PRO A 243 44.19 8.48 44.28
CA PRO A 243 44.07 8.93 45.68
C PRO A 243 43.87 10.45 45.76
N ARG A 244 43.05 10.89 46.72
CA ARG A 244 42.91 12.30 47.11
C ARG A 244 44.25 12.83 47.65
N PRO A 245 44.71 14.02 47.26
CA PRO A 245 45.76 14.70 48.00
C PRO A 245 45.16 15.34 49.26
N ALA A 246 45.82 15.08 50.40
CA ALA A 246 45.61 15.82 51.63
C ALA A 246 46.32 17.18 51.53
N LYS A 247 45.59 18.25 51.87
CA LYS A 247 46.02 19.37 52.72
C LYS A 247 44.80 20.20 53.07
#